data_AF-A0A6I1AWV6-F1
#
_entry.id   AF-A0A6I1AWV6-F1
#
_cell.length_a   1.000
_cell.length_b   1.000
_cell.length_c   1.000
_cell.angle_alpha   90.00
_cell.angle_beta   90.00
_cell.angle_gamma   90.00
#
_symmetry.space_group_name_H-M   'P 1'
#
loop_
_entity.id
_entity.type
_entity.pdbx_description
1 polymer ?
#
loop_
_entity_poly.entity_id
_entity_poly.type
_entity_poly.pdbx_seq_one_letter_code
_entity_poly.pdbx_strand_id
1 'polypeptide(L)' 'MKKNILKVTLVVAFALIAGMNVYNAQQSDIMSDLVLANVEALARNEISNCDNGCWDNGSGCLCGVWYPGWKEAQ' A
#
# COMPACT_ATOMS: atom_id res chain seq x y z
N MET A 1 -28.10 -31.70 32.65
CA MET A 1 -27.47 -31.69 31.30
C MET A 1 -27.92 -30.50 30.43
N LYS A 2 -29.22 -30.17 30.36
CA LYS A 2 -29.77 -29.07 29.53
C LYS A 2 -29.19 -27.66 29.83
N LYS A 3 -28.92 -27.33 31.11
CA LYS A 3 -28.28 -26.05 31.52
C LYS A 3 -26.82 -25.91 31.06
N ASN A 4 -26.10 -27.02 30.86
CA ASN A 4 -24.72 -26.98 30.40
C ASN A 4 -24.64 -26.80 28.88
N ILE A 5 -25.60 -27.36 28.14
CA ILE A 5 -25.69 -27.18 26.68
C ILE A 5 -25.90 -25.69 26.36
N LEU A 6 -26.81 -25.00 27.07
CA LEU A 6 -27.05 -23.57 26.85
C LEU A 6 -25.80 -22.70 27.10
N LYS A 7 -25.04 -23.01 28.15
CA LYS A 7 -23.78 -22.31 28.46
C LYS A 7 -22.73 -22.51 27.36
N VAL A 8 -22.59 -23.76 26.89
CA VAL A 8 -21.63 -24.09 25.82
C VAL A 8 -22.02 -23.38 24.53
N THR A 9 -23.31 -23.37 24.15
CA THR A 9 -23.77 -22.67 22.94
C THR A 9 -23.49 -21.16 23.00
N LEU A 10 -23.66 -20.55 24.17
CA LEU A 10 -23.44 -19.12 24.36
C LEU A 10 -21.95 -18.75 24.26
N VAL A 11 -21.06 -19.57 24.83
CA VAL A 11 -19.60 -19.41 24.70
C VAL A 11 -19.16 -19.59 23.24
N VAL A 12 -19.70 -20.60 22.54
CA VAL A 12 -19.40 -20.83 21.11
C VAL A 12 -19.88 -19.66 20.26
N ALA A 13 -21.09 -19.15 20.47
CA ALA A 13 -21.60 -18.00 19.74
C ALA A 13 -20.75 -16.73 19.98
N PHE A 14 -20.33 -16.48 21.22
CA PHE A 14 -19.42 -15.37 21.53
C PHE A 14 -18.06 -15.52 20.86
N ALA A 15 -17.48 -16.72 20.89
CA ALA A 15 -16.21 -17.01 20.23
C ALA A 15 -16.31 -16.83 18.70
N LEU A 16 -17.43 -17.23 18.08
CA LEU A 16 -17.68 -17.02 16.66
C LEU A 16 -17.81 -15.53 16.29
N ILE A 17 -18.56 -14.76 17.08
CA ILE A 17 -18.73 -13.31 16.85
C ILE A 17 -17.41 -12.58 17.06
N ALA A 18 -16.67 -12.89 18.13
CA ALA A 18 -15.36 -12.32 18.39
C ALA A 18 -14.34 -12.73 17.31
N GLY A 19 -14.32 -13.99 16.90
CA GLY A 19 -13.45 -14.51 15.85
C GLY A 19 -13.73 -13.87 14.48
N MET A 20 -15.01 -13.69 14.13
CA MET A 20 -15.41 -12.96 12.92
C MET A 20 -14.98 -11.49 12.98
N ASN A 21 -15.15 -10.81 14.11
CA ASN A 21 -14.70 -9.42 14.27
C ASN A 21 -13.18 -9.28 14.21
N VAL A 22 -12.43 -10.22 14.80
CA VAL A 22 -10.95 -10.26 14.71
C VAL A 22 -10.50 -10.55 13.29
N TYR A 23 -11.16 -11.47 12.57
CA TYR A 23 -10.86 -11.73 11.16
C TYR A 23 -11.10 -10.48 10.28
N ASN A 24 -12.24 -9.80 10.47
CA ASN A 24 -12.53 -8.54 9.77
C ASN A 24 -11.58 -7.40 10.17
N ALA A 25 -11.17 -7.32 11.45
CA ALA A 25 -10.21 -6.33 11.92
C ALA A 25 -8.78 -6.61 11.44
N GLN A 26 -8.40 -7.87 11.19
CA GLN A 26 -7.10 -8.23 10.61
C GLN A 26 -7.07 -8.14 9.07
N GLN A 27 -8.22 -8.11 8.39
CA GLN A 27 -8.32 -7.72 6.97
C GLN A 27 -7.94 -6.23 6.76
N SER A 28 -7.64 -5.48 7.83
CA SER A 28 -7.03 -4.15 7.74
C SER A 28 -5.54 -4.18 7.37
N ASP A 29 -4.99 -5.35 7.05
CA ASP A 29 -3.71 -5.49 6.34
C ASP A 29 -3.84 -5.14 4.83
N ILE A 30 -4.64 -4.12 4.52
CA ILE A 30 -4.41 -3.28 3.36
C ILE A 30 -3.51 -2.19 3.90
N MET A 31 -2.20 -2.38 3.70
CA MET A 31 -1.15 -1.39 3.92
C MET A 31 -1.73 0.02 3.98
N SER A 32 -1.61 0.66 5.14
CA SER A 32 -2.11 2.02 5.33
C SER A 32 -1.69 2.88 4.15
N ASP A 33 -2.60 3.70 3.62
CA ASP A 33 -2.32 4.69 2.57
C ASP A 33 -1.08 5.55 2.92
N LEU A 34 -0.78 5.67 4.22
CA LEU A 34 0.42 6.31 4.76
C LEU A 34 1.73 5.52 4.54
N VAL A 35 1.69 4.19 4.57
CA VAL A 35 2.84 3.33 4.22
C VAL A 35 3.06 3.33 2.72
N LEU A 36 1.99 3.32 1.92
CA LEU A 36 2.09 3.43 0.46
C LEU A 36 2.64 4.80 0.04
N ALA A 37 2.16 5.89 0.63
CA ALA A 37 2.67 7.24 0.38
C ALA A 37 4.16 7.40 0.75
N ASN A 38 4.63 6.74 1.81
CA ASN A 38 6.05 6.76 2.17
C ASN A 38 6.92 5.96 1.18
N VAL A 39 6.41 4.85 0.64
CA VAL A 39 7.08 4.06 -0.41
C VAL A 39 7.08 4.84 -1.73
N GLU A 40 5.96 5.46 -2.11
CA GLU A 40 5.90 6.32 -3.29
C GLU A 40 6.80 7.54 -3.13
N ALA A 41 6.85 8.20 -1.97
CA ALA A 41 7.75 9.32 -1.70
C ALA A 41 9.23 8.90 -1.78
N LEU A 42 9.58 7.68 -1.37
CA LEU A 42 10.93 7.15 -1.54
C LEU A 42 11.26 6.87 -3.01
N ALA A 43 10.32 6.32 -3.79
CA ALA A 43 10.49 6.08 -5.22
C ALA A 43 10.56 7.37 -6.06
N ARG A 44 9.80 8.41 -5.69
CA ARG A 44 9.91 9.74 -6.33
C ARG A 44 11.27 10.38 -6.12
N ASN A 45 11.97 10.02 -5.05
CA ASN A 45 13.31 10.54 -4.75
C ASN A 45 14.44 9.70 -5.39
N GLU A 46 14.17 8.49 -5.90
CA GLU A 46 15.13 7.76 -6.73
C GLU A 46 15.17 8.27 -8.18
N ILE A 47 14.09 8.93 -8.63
CA ILE A 47 14.00 9.58 -9.94
C ILE A 47 13.99 11.10 -9.73
N SER A 48 14.96 11.62 -8.95
CA SER A 48 15.00 12.99 -8.44
C SER A 48 15.13 14.11 -9.50
N ASN A 49 14.97 13.82 -10.79
CA ASN A 49 15.23 14.78 -11.86
C ASN A 49 14.26 14.68 -13.05
N CYS A 50 13.16 13.92 -12.93
CA CYS A 50 12.32 13.58 -14.08
C CYS A 50 10.85 14.01 -13.92
N ASP A 51 10.61 15.14 -13.26
CA ASP A 51 9.26 15.63 -12.96
C ASP A 51 8.38 15.76 -14.20
N ASN A 52 8.98 16.12 -15.34
CA ASN A 52 8.28 16.27 -16.61
C ASN A 52 8.55 15.11 -17.60
N GLY A 53 9.49 14.20 -17.30
CA GLY A 53 9.94 13.15 -18.22
C GLY A 53 10.92 13.63 -19.30
N CYS A 54 11.39 12.69 -20.14
CA CYS A 54 12.29 12.97 -21.26
C CYS A 54 11.62 12.65 -22.61
N TRP A 55 11.79 13.52 -23.62
CA TRP A 55 11.33 13.30 -25.00
C TRP A 55 12.47 13.22 -26.01
N ASP A 56 12.24 12.49 -27.10
CA ASP A 56 13.17 12.35 -28.23
C ASP A 56 13.51 13.72 -28.88
N ASN A 57 14.62 13.77 -29.61
CA ASN A 57 15.17 14.97 -30.27
C ASN A 57 15.52 16.10 -29.30
N GLY A 58 16.42 15.83 -28.36
CA GLY A 58 16.97 16.83 -27.45
C GLY A 58 18.48 16.80 -27.32
N SER A 59 19.01 17.68 -26.48
CA SER A 59 20.45 17.87 -26.24
C SER A 59 20.85 17.65 -24.78
N GLY A 60 20.02 16.93 -24.02
CA GLY A 60 20.24 16.66 -22.61
C GLY A 60 18.93 16.51 -21.82
N CYS A 61 18.78 15.36 -21.16
CA CYS A 61 17.74 15.14 -20.15
C CYS A 61 18.35 14.34 -18.99
N LEU A 62 18.12 14.78 -17.75
CA LEU A 62 18.62 14.10 -16.56
C LEU A 62 17.45 13.37 -15.88
N CYS A 63 17.41 12.05 -15.90
CA CYS A 63 16.31 11.26 -15.34
C CYS A 63 16.86 10.06 -14.58
N GLY A 64 17.44 10.30 -13.40
CA GLY A 64 18.30 9.35 -12.69
C GLY A 64 19.66 9.10 -13.37
N VAL A 65 19.70 9.19 -14.70
CA VAL A 65 20.90 9.14 -15.56
C VAL A 65 20.82 10.21 -16.65
N TRP A 66 21.97 10.60 -17.20
CA TRP A 66 22.05 11.61 -18.26
C TRP A 66 21.81 11.01 -19.65
N TYR A 67 20.83 11.56 -20.37
CA TYR A 67 20.45 11.17 -21.73
C TYR A 67 20.78 12.29 -22.72
N PRO A 68 21.88 12.19 -23.49
CA PRO A 68 22.33 13.27 -24.37
C PRO A 68 21.45 13.50 -25.61
N GLY A 69 20.68 12.49 -26.05
CA GLY A 69 19.81 12.58 -27.23
C GLY A 69 18.35 12.99 -26.93
N TRP A 70 18.06 13.25 -25.66
CA TRP A 70 16.70 13.51 -25.17
C TRP A 70 16.63 14.92 -24.60
N LYS A 71 15.43 15.48 -24.47
CA LYS A 71 15.20 16.77 -23.80
C LYS A 71 14.23 16.60 -22.64
N GLU A 72 14.37 17.43 -21.62
CA GLU A 72 13.36 17.56 -20.58
C GLU A 72 12.02 17.95 -21.23
N ALA A 73 10.94 17.23 -20.89
CA ALA A 73 9.62 17.68 -21.27
C ALA A 73 9.31 18.99 -20.52
N GLN A 74 8.66 19.92 -21.20
CA GLN A 74 8.28 21.22 -20.65
C GLN A 74 6.76 21.35 -20.67
#